data_AF-A0A1V4ZMW7-F1
#
_entry.id   AF-A0A1V4ZMW7-F1
#
_cell.length_a   1.000
_cell.length_b   1.000
_cell.length_c   1.000
_cell.angle_alpha   90.00
_cell.angle_beta   90.00
_cell.angle_gamma   90.00
#
_symmetry.space_group_name_H-M   'P 1'
#
loop_
_entity.id
_entity.type
_entity.pdbx_description
1 polymer ?
#
loop_
_entity_poly.entity_id
_entity_poly.type
_entity_poly.pdbx_seq_one_letter_code
_entity_poly.pdbx_strand_id
1 'polypeptide(L)'
;MKSNCRIEIAHIDPETYTSLVNHDLRKQILRTLYSMAKGGPITKQQLADRVGAGYHQLVYQLNNHLQDFWTVKEEQKVRGTRMELIAPAYPDTIFISIGKDNGIFIVDPIANLFGALHKVGTRCDQCSPHESRRCVNHAMQGGCCSREPSETEMALLMANGRKLPFRVVDQAILCALRGIPEGSTCAIEIPCDGCAFMKKFIAVH
;
A
#
# COMPACT_ATOMS: atom_id res chain seq x y z
N MET A 1 13.81 -14.64 13.22
CA MET A 1 13.78 -13.17 13.22
C MET A 1 12.34 -12.75 13.42
N LYS A 2 12.01 -11.90 14.40
CA LYS A 2 10.68 -11.28 14.48
C LYS A 2 10.55 -10.40 13.24
N SER A 3 9.76 -10.80 12.26
CA SER A 3 9.43 -9.90 11.17
C SER A 3 8.55 -8.80 11.76
N ASN A 4 9.07 -7.57 11.82
CA ASN A 4 8.21 -6.42 11.98
C ASN A 4 7.49 -6.22 10.65
N CYS A 5 6.17 -6.08 10.71
CA CYS A 5 5.36 -5.73 9.56
C CYS A 5 5.42 -4.21 9.45
N ARG A 6 5.96 -3.72 8.36
CA ARG A 6 6.02 -2.29 8.08
C ARG A 6 4.73 -1.88 7.36
N ILE A 7 4.19 -0.74 7.75
CA ILE A 7 3.16 -0.03 6.99
C ILE A 7 3.75 1.33 6.68
N GLU A 8 3.96 1.60 5.41
CA GLU A 8 4.43 2.90 4.95
C GLU A 8 3.30 3.62 4.23
N ILE A 9 3.18 4.92 4.46
CA ILE A 9 2.24 5.75 3.70
C ILE A 9 3.06 6.67 2.80
N ALA A 10 2.82 6.59 1.50
CA ALA A 10 3.44 7.46 0.51
C ALA A 10 2.38 8.27 -0.25
N HIS A 11 2.73 9.48 -0.66
CA HIS A 11 1.87 10.32 -1.49
C HIS A 11 2.06 9.96 -2.96
N ILE A 12 0.96 9.88 -3.70
CA ILE A 12 0.95 9.84 -5.16
C ILE A 12 0.16 11.02 -5.70
N ASP A 13 0.62 11.56 -6.82
CA ASP A 13 -0.04 12.68 -7.44
C ASP A 13 -1.44 12.26 -7.97
N PRO A 14 -2.37 13.22 -8.08
CA PRO A 14 -3.74 12.93 -8.51
C PRO A 14 -3.85 12.34 -9.92
N GLU A 15 -2.91 12.63 -10.83
CA GLU A 15 -2.93 12.12 -12.20
C GLU A 15 -2.58 10.62 -12.21
N THR A 16 -1.49 10.25 -11.54
CA THR A 16 -1.09 8.85 -11.31
C THR A 16 -2.22 8.08 -10.63
N TYR A 17 -2.80 8.63 -9.56
CA TYR A 17 -3.95 8.02 -8.88
C TYR A 17 -5.11 7.77 -9.85
N THR A 18 -5.54 8.80 -10.60
CA THR A 18 -6.68 8.73 -11.52
C THR A 18 -6.44 7.72 -12.64
N SER A 19 -5.22 7.69 -13.17
CA SER A 19 -4.81 6.74 -14.20
C SER A 19 -4.92 5.29 -13.69
N LEU A 20 -4.63 5.05 -12.42
CA LEU A 20 -4.68 3.72 -11.84
C LEU A 20 -6.11 3.27 -11.52
N VAL A 21 -6.86 4.06 -10.75
CA VAL A 21 -8.13 3.59 -10.17
C VAL A 21 -9.24 3.37 -11.20
N ASN A 22 -9.19 4.11 -12.31
CA ASN A 22 -10.16 4.03 -13.39
C ASN A 22 -9.86 2.91 -14.40
N HIS A 23 -8.82 2.10 -14.18
CA HIS A 23 -8.42 1.06 -15.12
C HIS A 23 -8.27 -0.30 -14.45
N ASP A 24 -9.18 -1.22 -14.73
CA ASP A 24 -9.26 -2.53 -14.05
C ASP A 24 -8.01 -3.39 -14.23
N LEU A 25 -7.47 -3.46 -15.46
CA LEU A 25 -6.23 -4.18 -15.73
C LEU A 25 -5.06 -3.66 -14.88
N ARG A 26 -4.91 -2.33 -14.71
CA ARG A 26 -3.82 -1.73 -13.92
C ARG A 26 -3.94 -2.11 -12.45
N LYS A 27 -5.15 -2.03 -11.88
CA LYS A 27 -5.44 -2.50 -10.51
C LYS A 27 -5.09 -3.99 -10.35
N GLN A 28 -5.48 -4.82 -11.32
CA GLN A 28 -5.19 -6.26 -11.30
C GLN A 28 -3.70 -6.56 -11.41
N ILE A 29 -2.95 -5.83 -12.25
CA ILE A 29 -1.49 -5.94 -12.36
C ILE A 29 -0.84 -5.63 -11.02
N LEU A 30 -1.15 -4.49 -10.39
CA LEU A 30 -0.54 -4.11 -9.11
C LEU A 30 -0.89 -5.10 -8.01
N ARG A 31 -2.16 -5.47 -7.87
CA ARG A 31 -2.58 -6.48 -6.88
C ARG A 31 -1.80 -7.77 -7.06
N THR A 32 -1.68 -8.25 -8.30
CA THR A 32 -1.02 -9.52 -8.59
C THR A 32 0.47 -9.45 -8.35
N LEU A 33 1.14 -8.37 -8.77
CA LEU A 33 2.56 -8.14 -8.53
C LEU A 33 2.87 -8.11 -7.03
N TYR A 34 2.13 -7.32 -6.25
CA TYR A 34 2.35 -7.18 -4.80
C TYR A 34 2.05 -8.49 -4.04
N SER A 35 1.11 -9.29 -4.53
CA SER A 35 0.83 -10.62 -3.99
C SER A 35 1.97 -11.59 -4.30
N MET A 36 2.30 -11.78 -5.57
CA MET A 36 3.25 -12.80 -6.02
C MET A 36 4.69 -12.51 -5.58
N ALA A 37 5.11 -11.25 -5.60
CA ALA A 37 6.51 -10.89 -5.34
C ALA A 37 6.89 -10.90 -3.86
N LYS A 38 5.96 -11.29 -2.97
CA LYS A 38 6.21 -11.37 -1.53
C LYS A 38 7.26 -12.42 -1.16
N GLY A 39 7.26 -13.55 -1.89
CA GLY A 39 8.24 -14.63 -1.71
C GLY A 39 9.57 -14.40 -2.40
N GLY A 40 9.71 -13.30 -3.16
CA GLY A 40 10.87 -13.02 -4.01
C GLY A 40 10.45 -12.37 -5.33
N PRO A 41 11.39 -11.77 -6.08
CA PRO A 41 11.06 -11.12 -7.34
C PRO A 41 10.60 -12.14 -8.40
N ILE A 42 9.72 -11.71 -9.30
CA ILE A 42 9.06 -12.55 -10.32
C ILE A 42 9.35 -12.05 -11.73
N THR A 43 9.22 -12.89 -12.73
CA THR A 43 9.34 -12.45 -14.14
C THR A 43 8.09 -11.71 -14.60
N LYS A 44 8.27 -10.81 -15.60
CA LYS A 44 7.12 -10.17 -16.27
C LYS A 44 6.19 -11.20 -16.94
N GLN A 45 6.72 -12.32 -17.43
CA GLN A 45 5.90 -13.38 -18.03
C GLN A 45 4.99 -14.04 -16.98
N GLN A 46 5.53 -14.42 -15.82
CA GLN A 46 4.72 -14.98 -14.73
C GLN A 46 3.60 -14.03 -14.29
N LEU A 47 3.87 -12.72 -14.24
CA LEU A 47 2.87 -11.71 -13.94
C LEU A 47 1.79 -11.65 -15.04
N ALA A 48 2.19 -11.66 -16.32
CA ALA A 48 1.27 -11.64 -17.46
C ALA A 48 0.32 -12.84 -17.43
N ASP A 49 0.88 -14.04 -17.24
CA ASP A 49 0.14 -15.31 -17.17
C ASP A 49 -0.86 -15.30 -16.02
N ARG A 50 -0.46 -14.80 -14.83
CA ARG A 50 -1.33 -14.76 -13.65
C ARG A 50 -2.45 -13.72 -13.78
N VAL A 51 -2.17 -12.57 -14.40
CA VAL A 51 -3.18 -11.53 -14.69
C VAL A 51 -4.13 -11.99 -15.79
N GLY A 52 -3.68 -12.87 -16.69
CA GLY A 52 -4.41 -13.27 -17.89
C GLY A 52 -4.31 -12.21 -19.00
N ALA A 53 -3.20 -11.46 -19.06
CA ALA A 53 -2.95 -10.44 -20.06
C ALA A 53 -1.82 -10.87 -21.01
N GLY A 54 -1.85 -10.37 -22.25
CA GLY A 54 -0.74 -10.60 -23.18
C GLY A 54 0.55 -9.95 -22.69
N TYR A 55 1.70 -10.60 -22.90
CA TYR A 55 3.00 -10.10 -22.43
C TYR A 55 3.28 -8.64 -22.85
N HIS A 56 3.08 -8.32 -24.12
CA HIS A 56 3.29 -6.96 -24.64
C HIS A 56 2.33 -5.94 -24.01
N GLN A 57 1.09 -6.33 -23.76
CA GLN A 57 0.11 -5.47 -23.08
C GLN A 57 0.54 -5.20 -21.64
N LEU A 58 0.99 -6.23 -20.91
CA LEU A 58 1.53 -6.08 -19.56
C LEU A 58 2.72 -5.13 -19.55
N VAL A 59 3.71 -5.36 -20.41
CA VAL A 59 4.93 -4.54 -20.50
C VAL A 59 4.58 -3.08 -20.82
N TYR A 60 3.62 -2.85 -21.72
CA TYR A 60 3.14 -1.51 -22.02
C TYR A 60 2.54 -0.83 -20.78
N GLN A 61 1.68 -1.51 -20.02
CA GLN A 61 1.10 -0.94 -18.80
C GLN A 61 2.17 -0.66 -17.74
N LEU A 62 3.11 -1.59 -17.55
CA LEU A 62 4.22 -1.44 -16.61
C LEU A 62 5.08 -0.22 -16.94
N ASN A 63 5.43 -0.02 -18.21
CA ASN A 63 6.37 1.04 -18.60
C ASN A 63 5.72 2.42 -18.74
N ASN A 64 4.43 2.51 -19.07
CA ASN A 64 3.79 3.81 -19.38
C ASN A 64 2.87 4.32 -18.28
N HIS A 65 2.37 3.44 -17.40
CA HIS A 65 1.33 3.81 -16.44
C HIS A 65 1.64 3.36 -15.01
N LEU A 66 2.57 2.40 -14.84
CA LEU A 66 2.87 1.82 -13.54
C LEU A 66 4.37 1.89 -13.19
N GLN A 67 5.15 2.70 -13.91
CA GLN A 67 6.62 2.73 -13.82
C GLN A 67 7.13 2.93 -12.38
N ASP A 68 6.41 3.71 -11.57
CA ASP A 68 6.82 4.04 -10.20
C ASP A 68 6.45 2.95 -9.17
N PHE A 69 5.69 1.94 -9.58
CA PHE A 69 5.18 0.90 -8.68
C PHE A 69 6.00 -0.40 -8.71
N TRP A 70 6.93 -0.55 -9.64
CA TRP A 70 7.75 -1.74 -9.77
C TRP A 70 9.22 -1.39 -10.05
N THR A 71 10.10 -2.35 -9.81
CA THR A 71 11.53 -2.20 -10.10
C THR A 71 12.13 -3.56 -10.47
N VAL A 72 13.21 -3.55 -11.24
CA VAL A 72 14.02 -4.74 -11.49
C VAL A 72 14.88 -4.99 -10.25
N LYS A 73 14.72 -6.16 -9.63
CA LYS A 73 15.53 -6.58 -8.47
C LYS A 73 16.71 -7.43 -8.87
N GLU A 74 16.52 -8.30 -9.86
CA GLU A 74 17.55 -9.22 -10.31
C GLU A 74 17.48 -9.37 -11.82
N GLU A 75 18.62 -9.75 -12.40
CA GLU A 75 18.75 -10.02 -13.81
C GLU A 75 19.49 -11.33 -14.02
N GLN A 76 18.91 -12.18 -14.84
CA GLN A 76 19.46 -13.51 -15.10
C GLN A 76 19.69 -13.67 -16.60
N LYS A 77 20.84 -14.22 -16.97
CA LYS A 77 21.07 -14.65 -18.35
C LYS A 77 20.51 -16.06 -18.54
N VAL A 78 19.48 -16.18 -19.38
CA VAL A 78 18.87 -17.46 -19.71
C VAL A 78 18.98 -17.65 -21.23
N ARG A 79 19.74 -18.65 -21.66
CA ARG A 79 19.90 -19.02 -23.09
C ARG A 79 20.28 -17.84 -24.00
N GLY A 80 21.15 -16.96 -23.52
CA GLY A 80 21.61 -15.79 -24.28
C GLY A 80 20.68 -14.56 -24.22
N THR A 81 19.52 -14.66 -23.57
CA THR A 81 18.61 -13.54 -23.35
C THR A 81 18.68 -13.06 -21.88
N ARG A 82 18.57 -11.74 -21.67
CA ARG A 82 18.47 -11.14 -20.35
C ARG A 82 17.02 -11.25 -19.87
N MET A 83 16.82 -11.89 -18.73
CA MET A 83 15.53 -12.03 -18.05
C MET A 83 15.55 -11.15 -16.81
N GLU A 84 14.58 -10.23 -16.72
CA GLU A 84 14.42 -9.32 -15.59
C GLU A 84 13.42 -9.90 -14.59
N LEU A 85 13.84 -10.00 -13.33
CA LEU A 85 12.99 -10.32 -12.20
C LEU A 85 12.59 -9.02 -11.49
N ILE A 86 11.30 -8.79 -11.40
CA ILE A 86 10.69 -7.56 -10.91
C ILE A 86 9.99 -7.78 -9.57
N ALA A 87 9.90 -6.72 -8.79
CA ALA A 87 9.14 -6.68 -7.55
C ALA A 87 8.49 -5.29 -7.39
N PRO A 88 7.55 -5.11 -6.44
CA PRO A 88 7.12 -3.80 -6.01
C PRO A 88 8.31 -2.89 -5.69
N ALA A 89 8.26 -1.64 -6.16
CA ALA A 89 9.22 -0.63 -5.74
C ALA A 89 9.09 -0.34 -4.23
N TYR A 90 7.85 -0.37 -3.74
CA TYR A 90 7.49 -0.07 -2.35
C TYR A 90 6.57 -1.16 -1.78
N PRO A 91 7.12 -2.32 -1.35
CA PRO A 91 6.31 -3.52 -1.04
C PRO A 91 5.36 -3.34 0.15
N ASP A 92 5.70 -2.49 1.11
CA ASP A 92 4.92 -2.29 2.35
C ASP A 92 4.04 -1.04 2.33
N THR A 93 3.98 -0.36 1.19
CA THR A 93 3.40 0.98 1.09
C THR A 93 1.90 0.95 0.74
N ILE A 94 1.16 1.81 1.43
CA ILE A 94 -0.17 2.30 1.07
C ILE A 94 0.03 3.66 0.44
N PHE A 95 -0.45 3.84 -0.78
CA PHE A 95 -0.37 5.13 -1.45
C PHE A 95 -1.63 5.93 -1.16
N ILE A 96 -1.48 7.22 -0.90
CA ILE A 96 -2.59 8.15 -0.71
C ILE A 96 -2.50 9.33 -1.66
N SER A 97 -3.66 9.87 -2.00
CA SER A 97 -3.80 11.12 -2.73
C SER A 97 -4.86 12.00 -2.07
N ILE A 98 -4.69 13.32 -2.11
CA ILE A 98 -5.61 14.28 -1.50
C ILE A 98 -6.32 15.04 -2.62
N GLY A 99 -7.65 14.98 -2.63
CA GLY A 99 -8.48 15.79 -3.52
C GLY A 99 -8.70 17.21 -3.03
N LYS A 100 -9.26 18.06 -3.89
CA LYS A 100 -9.50 19.49 -3.62
C LYS A 100 -10.38 19.76 -2.38
N ASP A 101 -11.27 18.84 -2.02
CA ASP A 101 -12.19 18.97 -0.88
C ASP A 101 -11.70 18.20 0.36
N ASN A 102 -10.39 18.01 0.51
CA ASN A 102 -9.78 17.17 1.56
C ASN A 102 -10.26 15.71 1.54
N GLY A 103 -10.75 15.25 0.38
CA GLY A 103 -11.06 13.85 0.15
C GLY A 103 -9.77 13.03 0.11
N ILE A 104 -9.66 12.02 0.96
CA ILE A 104 -8.52 11.11 1.00
C ILE A 104 -8.84 9.92 0.10
N PHE A 105 -7.93 9.64 -0.82
CA PHE A 105 -7.99 8.49 -1.70
C PHE A 105 -6.84 7.55 -1.39
N ILE A 106 -7.09 6.24 -1.49
CA ILE A 106 -6.16 5.19 -1.09
C ILE A 106 -5.97 4.18 -2.21
N VAL A 107 -4.73 3.75 -2.36
CA VAL A 107 -4.30 2.64 -3.20
C VAL A 107 -3.49 1.71 -2.32
N ASP A 108 -4.06 0.55 -2.03
CA ASP A 108 -3.45 -0.53 -1.26
C ASP A 108 -3.51 -1.81 -2.10
N PRO A 109 -2.47 -2.09 -2.92
CA PRO A 109 -2.47 -3.22 -3.82
C PRO A 109 -2.59 -4.56 -3.10
N ILE A 110 -1.98 -4.67 -1.91
CA ILE A 110 -2.00 -5.89 -1.09
C ILE A 110 -3.41 -6.18 -0.59
N ALA A 111 -4.11 -5.16 -0.10
CA ALA A 111 -5.48 -5.30 0.38
C ALA A 111 -6.54 -5.21 -0.72
N ASN A 112 -6.12 -5.00 -1.97
CA ASN A 112 -7.01 -4.76 -3.12
C ASN A 112 -7.98 -3.59 -2.87
N LEU A 113 -7.48 -2.49 -2.31
CA LEU A 113 -8.28 -1.27 -2.07
C LEU A 113 -7.81 -0.19 -3.04
N PHE A 114 -8.74 0.30 -3.87
CA PHE A 114 -8.46 1.32 -4.87
C PHE A 114 -9.64 2.29 -4.93
N GLY A 115 -9.52 3.46 -4.31
CA GLY A 115 -10.60 4.44 -4.35
C GLY A 115 -10.61 5.43 -3.19
N ALA A 116 -11.74 6.12 -3.01
CA ALA A 116 -11.94 7.04 -1.90
C ALA A 116 -11.99 6.29 -0.56
N LEU A 117 -11.29 6.80 0.45
CA LEU A 117 -11.14 6.17 1.76
C LEU A 117 -12.48 5.82 2.41
N HIS A 118 -13.49 6.68 2.28
CA HIS A 118 -14.83 6.45 2.81
C HIS A 118 -15.59 5.30 2.11
N LYS A 119 -15.20 4.92 0.88
CA LYS A 119 -15.82 3.85 0.10
C LYS A 119 -15.12 2.51 0.29
N VAL A 120 -13.78 2.53 0.27
CA VAL A 120 -12.98 1.29 0.27
C VAL A 120 -12.40 0.94 1.63
N GLY A 121 -12.31 1.89 2.55
CA GLY A 121 -11.74 1.67 3.88
C GLY A 121 -10.24 1.44 3.88
N THR A 122 -9.75 0.68 4.86
CA THR A 122 -8.33 0.35 5.04
C THR A 122 -8.15 -1.15 5.29
N ARG A 123 -6.93 -1.67 5.03
CA ARG A 123 -6.58 -3.07 5.38
C ARG A 123 -6.79 -3.40 6.86
N CYS A 124 -6.78 -2.40 7.73
CA CYS A 124 -6.99 -2.57 9.16
C CYS A 124 -8.46 -2.70 9.55
N ASP A 125 -9.44 -2.45 8.67
CA ASP A 125 -10.87 -2.49 9.01
C ASP A 125 -11.37 -3.88 9.41
N GLN A 126 -10.68 -4.91 8.94
CA GLN A 126 -10.96 -6.31 9.26
C GLN A 126 -10.40 -6.76 10.62
N CYS A 127 -9.58 -5.95 11.29
CA CYS A 127 -9.04 -6.28 12.61
C CYS A 127 -10.11 -6.18 13.70
N SER A 128 -10.03 -7.02 14.72
CA SER A 128 -10.87 -6.88 15.92
C SER A 128 -10.51 -5.62 16.72
N PRO A 129 -11.41 -5.10 17.57
CA PRO A 129 -11.13 -3.94 18.42
C PRO A 129 -9.90 -4.13 19.31
N HIS A 130 -9.72 -5.33 19.83
CA HIS A 130 -8.60 -5.68 20.70
C HIS A 130 -7.25 -5.65 19.94
N GLU A 131 -7.20 -6.25 18.75
CA GLU A 131 -6.01 -6.21 17.88
C GLU A 131 -5.67 -4.79 17.46
N SER A 132 -6.69 -4.01 17.05
CA SER A 132 -6.50 -2.61 16.66
C SER A 132 -5.88 -1.79 17.79
N ARG A 133 -6.37 -1.93 19.02
CA ARG A 133 -5.83 -1.21 20.19
C ARG A 133 -4.38 -1.60 20.47
N ARG A 134 -4.03 -2.88 20.38
CA ARG A 134 -2.65 -3.35 20.56
C ARG A 134 -1.72 -2.77 19.50
N CYS A 135 -2.14 -2.74 18.24
CA CYS A 135 -1.36 -2.16 17.14
C CYS A 135 -1.16 -0.64 17.32
N VAL A 136 -2.21 0.09 17.70
CA VAL A 136 -2.11 1.54 17.97
C VAL A 136 -1.15 1.81 19.13
N ASN A 137 -1.28 1.10 20.25
CA ASN A 137 -0.39 1.30 21.40
C ASN A 137 1.08 1.04 21.05
N HIS A 138 1.36 0.05 20.20
CA HIS A 138 2.72 -0.19 19.72
C HIS A 138 3.21 0.91 18.77
N ALA A 139 2.38 1.32 17.82
CA ALA A 139 2.70 2.37 16.87
C ALA A 139 2.97 3.73 17.54
N MET A 140 2.23 4.06 18.60
CA MET A 140 2.40 5.29 19.39
C MET A 140 3.71 5.30 20.19
N GLN A 141 4.32 4.13 20.45
CA GLN A 141 5.67 4.04 21.01
C GLN A 141 6.76 4.26 19.94
N GLY A 142 6.39 4.25 18.66
CA GLY A 142 7.27 4.56 17.53
C GLY A 142 7.30 6.07 17.20
N GLY A 143 8.39 6.52 16.60
CA GLY A 143 8.66 7.95 16.41
C GLY A 143 7.72 8.71 15.46
N CYS A 144 7.14 8.06 14.44
CA CYS A 144 6.36 8.77 13.41
C CYS A 144 5.02 9.33 13.91
N CYS A 145 4.42 8.72 14.94
CA CYS A 145 3.05 9.01 15.36
C CYS A 145 2.89 9.23 16.87
N SER A 146 3.88 9.86 17.50
CA SER A 146 3.89 10.12 18.96
C SER A 146 2.88 11.17 19.44
N ARG A 147 2.26 11.93 18.51
CA ARG A 147 1.30 12.99 18.82
C ARG A 147 -0.13 12.57 18.49
N GLU A 148 -1.02 12.73 19.47
CA GLU A 148 -2.46 12.56 19.29
C GLU A 148 -3.03 13.47 18.17
N PRO A 149 -4.07 13.04 17.45
CA PRO A 149 -4.77 13.88 16.47
C PRO A 149 -5.38 15.14 17.09
N SER A 150 -5.20 16.30 16.45
CA SER A 150 -5.96 17.52 16.76
C SER A 150 -7.41 17.40 16.33
N GLU A 151 -8.29 18.26 16.83
CA GLU A 151 -9.72 18.28 16.44
C GLU A 151 -9.92 18.38 14.92
N THR A 152 -9.09 19.17 14.24
CA THR A 152 -9.09 19.32 12.78
C THR A 152 -8.74 18.02 12.05
N GLU A 153 -7.76 17.28 12.56
CA GLU A 153 -7.33 15.99 12.00
C GLU A 153 -8.37 14.90 12.24
N MET A 154 -8.98 14.91 13.42
CA MET A 154 -10.11 14.02 13.72
C MET A 154 -11.29 14.30 12.78
N ALA A 155 -11.64 15.58 12.58
CA ALA A 155 -12.69 15.99 11.66
C ALA A 155 -12.38 15.57 10.21
N LEU A 156 -11.13 15.69 9.77
CA LEU A 156 -10.69 15.22 8.46
C LEU A 156 -10.93 13.72 8.26
N LEU A 157 -10.50 12.89 9.22
CA LEU A 157 -10.72 11.45 9.16
C LEU A 157 -12.21 11.10 9.19
N MET A 158 -13.00 11.77 10.04
CA MET A 158 -14.45 11.56 10.12
C MET A 158 -15.18 11.95 8.84
N ALA A 159 -14.81 13.06 8.20
CA ALA A 159 -15.31 13.47 6.89
C ALA A 159 -14.99 12.44 5.80
N ASN A 160 -13.91 11.67 5.99
CA ASN A 160 -13.51 10.56 5.14
C ASN A 160 -14.03 9.19 5.63
N GLY A 161 -15.10 9.17 6.42
CA GLY A 161 -15.83 7.97 6.81
C GLY A 161 -15.17 7.13 7.92
N ARG A 162 -14.11 7.65 8.56
CA ARG A 162 -13.42 6.98 9.66
C ARG A 162 -14.13 7.27 10.99
N LYS A 163 -14.03 6.35 11.95
CA LYS A 163 -14.73 6.45 13.23
C LYS A 163 -13.78 6.19 14.40
N LEU A 164 -14.08 6.78 15.55
CA LEU A 164 -13.38 6.50 16.79
C LEU A 164 -13.73 5.09 17.31
N PRO A 165 -12.78 4.39 17.96
CA PRO A 165 -11.36 4.75 18.06
C PRO A 165 -10.64 4.53 16.72
N PHE A 166 -9.77 5.48 16.35
CA PHE A 166 -9.01 5.39 15.10
C PHE A 166 -8.04 4.20 15.12
N ARG A 167 -7.88 3.56 13.95
CA ARG A 167 -6.98 2.41 13.76
C ARG A 167 -5.58 2.89 13.41
N VAL A 168 -4.61 1.97 13.43
CA VAL A 168 -3.19 2.31 13.18
C VAL A 168 -2.96 2.94 11.80
N VAL A 169 -3.66 2.49 10.75
CA VAL A 169 -3.56 3.10 9.41
C VAL A 169 -4.16 4.50 9.37
N ASP A 170 -5.23 4.78 10.15
CA ASP A 170 -5.81 6.11 10.24
C ASP A 170 -4.80 7.11 10.83
N GLN A 171 -4.07 6.68 11.87
CA GLN A 171 -2.97 7.43 12.46
C GLN A 171 -1.82 7.61 11.46
N ALA A 172 -1.42 6.55 10.76
CA ALA A 172 -0.38 6.60 9.74
C ALA A 172 -0.69 7.62 8.64
N ILE A 173 -1.95 7.67 8.19
CA ILE A 173 -2.43 8.64 7.20
C ILE A 173 -2.25 10.05 7.75
N LEU A 174 -2.69 10.34 8.98
CA LEU A 174 -2.51 11.66 9.58
C LEU A 174 -1.03 12.04 9.72
N CYS A 175 -0.18 11.12 10.16
CA CYS A 175 1.25 11.37 10.28
C CYS A 175 1.89 11.66 8.91
N ALA A 176 1.51 10.92 7.86
CA ALA A 176 1.96 11.18 6.50
C ALA A 176 1.46 12.51 5.94
N LEU A 177 0.25 12.93 6.29
CA LEU A 177 -0.30 14.24 5.93
C LEU A 177 0.46 15.38 6.61
N ARG A 178 0.82 15.22 7.89
CA ARG A 178 1.65 16.19 8.63
C ARG A 178 3.05 16.34 8.02
N GLY A 179 3.61 15.25 7.47
CA GLY A 179 4.94 15.24 6.87
C GLY A 179 5.04 15.88 5.50
N ILE A 180 3.91 16.16 4.81
CA ILE A 180 3.91 16.73 3.45
C ILE A 180 4.71 18.04 3.36
N PRO A 181 4.51 19.04 4.25
CA PRO A 181 5.24 20.31 4.16
C PRO A 181 6.75 20.16 4.38
N GLU A 182 7.16 19.11 5.09
CA GLU A 182 8.56 18.83 5.45
C GLU A 182 9.22 17.83 4.50
N GLY A 183 8.48 17.27 3.53
CA GLY A 183 8.96 16.20 2.64
C GLY A 183 9.25 14.88 3.37
N SER A 184 8.72 14.69 4.58
CA SER A 184 8.95 13.48 5.37
C SER A 184 7.92 12.40 5.05
N THR A 185 8.37 11.15 4.92
CA THR A 185 7.49 9.99 4.79
C THR A 185 7.18 9.41 6.16
N CYS A 186 5.99 8.81 6.32
CA CYS A 186 5.65 8.10 7.54
C CYS A 186 5.69 6.59 7.33
N ALA A 187 6.53 5.93 8.13
CA ALA A 187 6.52 4.48 8.27
C ALA A 187 6.17 4.11 9.72
N ILE A 188 5.20 3.21 9.87
CA ILE A 188 4.84 2.60 11.15
C ILE A 188 5.29 1.15 11.12
N GLU A 189 6.07 0.76 12.12
CA GLU A 189 6.34 -0.65 12.38
C GLU A 189 5.29 -1.21 13.33
N ILE A 190 4.72 -2.36 12.96
CA ILE A 190 3.83 -3.14 13.82
C ILE A 190 4.35 -4.58 13.92
N PRO A 191 4.14 -5.28 15.04
CA PRO A 191 4.56 -6.68 15.14
C PRO A 191 3.75 -7.54 14.15
N CYS A 192 4.40 -8.30 13.26
CA CYS A 192 3.67 -9.14 12.29
C CYS A 192 2.79 -10.20 12.98
N ASP A 193 3.24 -10.70 14.13
CA ASP A 193 2.48 -11.60 15.00
C ASP A 193 1.27 -10.91 15.68
N GLY A 194 1.20 -9.58 15.65
CA GLY A 194 0.02 -8.80 16.07
C GLY A 194 -0.96 -8.48 14.94
N CYS A 195 -0.53 -8.56 13.67
CA CYS A 195 -1.33 -8.11 12.53
C CYS A 195 -2.11 -9.26 11.87
N ALA A 196 -3.41 -9.36 12.14
CA ALA A 196 -4.28 -10.40 11.57
C ALA A 196 -4.30 -10.39 10.02
N PHE A 197 -4.28 -9.20 9.42
CA PHE A 197 -4.22 -9.04 7.98
C PHE A 197 -2.94 -9.65 7.40
N MET A 198 -1.79 -9.24 7.94
CA MET A 198 -0.50 -9.74 7.47
C MET A 198 -0.33 -11.23 7.74
N LYS A 199 -0.82 -11.76 8.88
CA LYS A 199 -0.84 -13.21 9.12
C LYS A 199 -1.59 -13.98 8.04
N LYS A 200 -2.80 -13.55 7.68
CA LYS A 200 -3.58 -14.18 6.61
C LYS A 200 -2.87 -14.05 5.27
N PHE A 201 -2.32 -12.88 4.99
CA PHE A 201 -1.59 -12.63 3.75
C PHE A 201 -0.25 -13.40 3.70
N ILE A 202 0.40 -13.72 4.83
CA ILE A 202 1.62 -14.53 4.92
C ILE A 202 1.27 -16.03 4.82
N ALA A 203 0.20 -16.49 5.47
CA ALA A 203 -0.14 -17.91 5.51
C ALA A 203 -0.74 -18.48 4.20
N VAL A 204 -1.13 -17.62 3.27
CA VAL A 204 -1.74 -18.01 1.98
C VAL A 204 -0.68 -18.14 0.88
N HIS A 205 0.58 -17.82 1.14
CA HIS A 205 1.71 -17.88 0.21
C HIS A 205 2.88 -18.63 0.86
#